data_AF-A0A951YRU3-F1
#
_entry.id   AF-A0A951YRU3-F1
#
_cell.length_a   1.000
_cell.length_b   1.000
_cell.length_c   1.000
_cell.angle_alpha   90.00
_cell.angle_beta   90.00
_cell.angle_gamma   90.00
#
_symmetry.space_group_name_H-M   'P 1'
#
loop_
_entity.id
_entity.type
_entity.pdbx_description
1 polymer ?
#
loop_
_entity_poly.entity_id
_entity_poly.type
_entity_poly.pdbx_seq_one_letter_code
_entity_poly.pdbx_strand_id
1 'polypeptide(L)'
;MTDFAADIPPQPARLSDTGTGLVRHTGASWPRSGHHLLVRLLQGYFGDRFGYCQHYHTSAACCGCLPCTRPDIHLSKSHDFTADLPRDPARRYLVQWRDFLPSVISDFELAVRAGGEDSRTAFLSHASHRFGAWQAFRARWVDWGLAQGQIVLRYEDLLADPQAALARVIAAFAPGDTPDPARIARIVARVDGERIERGRVTRLAGAGVHAPRDMRAFRHYDAATFALLTRLRLSRAQVAAQAGTGVLDILRLQAGE
;
A
#
# COMPACT_ATOMS: atom_id res chain seq x y z
N MET A 1 -31.65 18.13 -30.30
CA MET A 1 -31.73 17.51 -28.95
C MET A 1 -31.50 16.02 -29.12
N THR A 2 -30.24 15.61 -29.16
CA THR A 2 -29.85 14.20 -29.25
C THR A 2 -29.49 13.71 -27.86
N ASP A 3 -30.27 12.75 -27.40
CA ASP A 3 -30.18 12.11 -26.10
C ASP A 3 -28.89 11.29 -26.03
N PHE A 4 -27.90 11.78 -25.28
CA PHE A 4 -26.69 11.03 -24.92
C PHE A 4 -26.99 10.19 -23.68
N ALA A 5 -27.81 9.16 -23.84
CA ALA A 5 -27.84 8.05 -22.90
C ALA A 5 -26.53 7.28 -23.08
N ALA A 6 -25.52 7.63 -22.27
CA ALA A 6 -24.26 6.91 -22.24
C ALA A 6 -24.54 5.44 -21.86
N ASP A 7 -24.13 4.52 -22.74
CA ASP A 7 -24.07 3.09 -22.48
C ASP A 7 -23.21 2.85 -21.23
N ILE A 8 -23.87 2.66 -20.10
CA ILE A 8 -23.24 2.14 -18.89
C ILE A 8 -22.99 0.66 -19.19
N PRO A 9 -21.72 0.19 -19.29
CA PRO A 9 -21.46 -1.21 -19.53
C PRO A 9 -22.11 -2.06 -18.43
N PRO A 10 -22.68 -3.22 -18.76
CA PRO A 10 -23.32 -4.08 -17.78
C PRO A 10 -22.35 -4.39 -16.64
N GLN A 11 -22.79 -4.17 -15.40
CA GLN A 11 -21.98 -4.51 -14.24
C GLN A 11 -21.54 -5.98 -14.34
N PRO A 12 -20.25 -6.31 -14.15
CA PRO A 12 -19.80 -7.69 -14.21
C PRO A 12 -20.63 -8.53 -13.24
N ALA A 13 -21.05 -9.71 -13.71
CA ALA A 13 -21.82 -10.68 -12.94
C ALA A 13 -21.22 -10.78 -11.53
N ARG A 14 -22.06 -10.57 -10.50
CA ARG A 14 -21.64 -10.52 -9.10
C ARG A 14 -20.78 -11.75 -8.81
N LEU A 15 -19.49 -11.55 -8.59
CA LEU A 15 -18.63 -12.55 -7.97
C LEU A 15 -19.37 -13.00 -6.70
N SER A 16 -19.75 -14.28 -6.69
CA SER A 16 -20.63 -14.97 -5.74
C SER A 16 -20.71 -14.29 -4.37
N ASP A 17 -21.92 -13.89 -3.99
CA ASP A 17 -22.23 -13.47 -2.62
C ASP A 17 -21.80 -14.59 -1.67
N THR A 18 -20.81 -14.33 -0.83
CA THR A 18 -20.23 -15.32 0.08
C THR A 18 -21.19 -15.67 1.24
N GLY A 19 -22.44 -15.22 1.16
CA GLY A 19 -23.41 -15.21 2.25
C GLY A 19 -23.09 -14.18 3.33
N THR A 20 -21.94 -13.49 3.23
CA THR A 20 -21.52 -12.46 4.20
C THR A 20 -21.93 -11.04 3.78
N GLY A 21 -22.44 -10.85 2.55
CA GLY A 21 -22.69 -9.53 1.97
C GLY A 21 -21.43 -8.74 1.62
N LEU A 22 -20.24 -9.34 1.72
CA LEU A 22 -18.97 -8.71 1.39
C LEU A 22 -18.47 -9.11 -0.01
N VAL A 23 -17.90 -8.14 -0.72
CA VAL A 23 -17.27 -8.37 -2.03
C VAL A 23 -15.76 -8.57 -1.90
N ARG A 24 -15.20 -9.36 -2.82
CA ARG A 24 -13.80 -9.78 -2.80
C ARG A 24 -12.90 -8.77 -3.52
N HIS A 25 -11.74 -8.49 -2.94
CA HIS A 25 -10.72 -7.60 -3.49
C HIS A 25 -9.36 -8.31 -3.62
N THR A 26 -8.69 -8.02 -4.72
CA THR A 26 -7.27 -8.33 -4.87
C THR A 26 -6.46 -7.16 -4.33
N GLY A 27 -5.61 -7.42 -3.33
CA GLY A 27 -4.78 -6.42 -2.69
C GLY A 27 -3.41 -6.31 -3.34
N ALA A 28 -3.10 -5.17 -3.96
CA ALA A 28 -1.75 -4.83 -4.39
C ALA A 28 -1.18 -3.79 -3.41
N SER A 29 -0.12 -4.12 -2.69
CA SER A 29 0.39 -3.27 -1.61
C SER A 29 1.88 -3.03 -1.75
N TRP A 30 2.32 -1.77 -1.79
CA TRP A 30 3.75 -1.47 -1.63
C TRP A 30 4.19 -1.88 -0.21
N PRO A 31 5.38 -2.46 -0.01
CA PRO A 31 5.87 -2.77 1.32
C PRO A 31 5.79 -1.57 2.28
N ARG A 32 5.45 -1.88 3.53
CA ARG A 32 5.37 -0.88 4.62
C ARG A 32 4.31 0.22 4.40
N SER A 33 3.28 -0.03 3.58
CA SER A 33 2.12 0.85 3.34
C SER A 33 0.93 0.64 4.29
N GLY A 34 1.16 0.04 5.47
CA GLY A 34 0.11 -0.10 6.48
C GLY A 34 -0.92 -1.20 6.22
N HIS A 35 -0.62 -2.18 5.36
CA HIS A 35 -1.54 -3.29 5.06
C HIS A 35 -2.07 -4.01 6.31
N HIS A 36 -1.18 -4.36 7.26
CA HIS A 36 -1.59 -5.04 8.50
C HIS A 36 -2.41 -4.14 9.44
N LEU A 37 -2.22 -2.82 9.39
CA LEU A 37 -3.10 -1.89 10.11
C LEU A 37 -4.51 -1.94 9.51
N LEU A 38 -4.62 -1.81 8.18
CA LEU A 38 -5.91 -1.87 7.51
C LEU A 38 -6.63 -3.20 7.72
N VAL A 39 -5.93 -4.34 7.62
CA VAL A 39 -6.51 -5.66 7.90
C VAL A 39 -7.08 -5.72 9.31
N ARG A 40 -6.36 -5.24 10.33
CA ARG A 40 -6.87 -5.21 11.71
C ARG A 40 -8.10 -4.30 11.86
N LEU A 41 -8.11 -3.15 11.19
CA LEU A 41 -9.29 -2.26 11.17
C LEU A 41 -10.51 -2.95 10.53
N LEU A 42 -10.31 -3.64 9.40
CA LEU A 42 -11.38 -4.37 8.71
C LEU A 42 -11.87 -5.58 9.52
N GLN A 43 -10.97 -6.31 10.17
CA GLN A 43 -11.33 -7.38 11.11
C GLN A 43 -12.10 -6.85 12.32
N GLY A 44 -11.70 -5.70 12.87
CA GLY A 44 -12.48 -5.04 13.94
C GLY A 44 -13.87 -4.61 13.49
N TYR A 45 -14.01 -4.19 12.23
CA TYR A 45 -15.29 -3.71 11.68
C TYR A 45 -16.21 -4.81 11.20
N PHE A 46 -15.72 -5.84 10.54
CA PHE A 46 -16.56 -6.92 10.00
C PHE A 46 -16.60 -8.15 10.90
N GLY A 47 -15.69 -8.28 11.87
CA GLY A 47 -15.55 -9.48 12.68
C GLY A 47 -15.29 -10.70 11.82
N ASP A 48 -15.96 -11.80 12.15
CA ASP A 48 -15.80 -13.09 11.46
C ASP A 48 -16.30 -13.10 10.01
N ARG A 49 -17.01 -12.05 9.57
CA ARG A 49 -17.42 -11.90 8.16
C ARG A 49 -16.22 -11.65 7.24
N PHE A 50 -15.10 -11.12 7.75
CA PHE A 50 -13.95 -10.73 6.93
C PHE A 50 -12.77 -11.71 7.05
N GLY A 51 -12.61 -12.55 6.02
CA GLY A 51 -11.40 -13.35 5.84
C GLY A 51 -10.31 -12.65 5.04
N TYR A 52 -9.07 -12.85 5.48
CA TYR A 52 -7.86 -12.27 4.89
C TYR A 52 -6.84 -13.35 4.57
N CYS A 53 -6.30 -13.33 3.35
CA CYS A 53 -5.23 -14.23 2.91
C CYS A 53 -3.93 -13.46 2.68
N GLN A 54 -2.91 -13.83 3.44
CA GLN A 54 -1.53 -13.40 3.20
C GLN A 54 -0.85 -14.44 2.31
N HIS A 55 -0.79 -14.18 1.01
CA HIS A 55 -0.28 -15.09 -0.02
C HIS A 55 1.09 -15.72 0.32
N TYR A 56 1.94 -15.00 1.04
CA TYR A 56 3.29 -15.44 1.41
C TYR A 56 3.36 -16.43 2.60
N HIS A 57 2.24 -16.78 3.22
CA HIS A 57 2.23 -17.85 4.23
C HIS A 57 2.02 -19.21 3.57
N THR A 58 3.10 -19.98 3.49
CA THR A 58 3.10 -21.36 2.99
C THR A 58 2.66 -22.30 4.11
N SER A 59 1.36 -22.53 4.22
CA SER A 59 0.83 -23.73 4.89
C SER A 59 0.42 -24.75 3.82
N ALA A 60 0.40 -26.04 4.17
CA ALA A 60 -0.06 -27.09 3.25
C ALA A 60 -1.51 -26.87 2.74
N ALA A 61 -2.29 -26.05 3.44
CA ALA A 61 -3.67 -25.68 3.10
C ALA A 61 -3.78 -24.37 2.28
N CYS A 62 -2.68 -23.71 1.94
CA CYS A 62 -2.70 -22.49 1.13
C CYS A 62 -2.91 -22.83 -0.35
N CYS A 63 -3.90 -22.21 -1.00
CA CYS A 63 -4.19 -22.45 -2.42
C CYS A 63 -3.07 -21.99 -3.38
N GLY A 64 -2.15 -21.15 -2.92
CA GLY A 64 -1.11 -20.55 -3.77
C GLY A 64 -1.62 -19.59 -4.86
N CYS A 65 -2.93 -19.36 -4.96
CA CYS A 65 -3.54 -18.50 -5.97
C CYS A 65 -3.70 -17.04 -5.49
N LEU A 66 -3.75 -16.12 -6.46
CA LEU A 66 -4.09 -14.72 -6.27
C LEU A 66 -5.09 -14.26 -7.35
N PRO A 67 -6.34 -13.92 -7.00
CA PRO A 67 -6.92 -13.93 -5.65
C PRO A 67 -7.00 -15.36 -5.08
N CYS A 68 -7.09 -15.46 -3.75
CA CYS A 68 -7.31 -16.74 -3.06
C CYS A 68 -8.58 -17.41 -3.59
N THR A 69 -8.65 -18.75 -3.61
CA THR A 69 -9.85 -19.47 -4.07
C THR A 69 -10.87 -19.72 -2.97
N ARG A 70 -10.47 -19.56 -1.71
CA ARG A 70 -11.35 -19.76 -0.55
C ARG A 70 -12.51 -18.75 -0.53
N PRO A 71 -13.75 -19.21 -0.36
CA PRO A 71 -14.94 -18.35 -0.41
C PRO A 71 -15.03 -17.40 0.80
N ASP A 72 -14.46 -17.75 1.94
CA ASP A 72 -14.44 -16.90 3.14
C ASP A 72 -13.39 -15.77 3.08
N ILE A 73 -12.50 -15.79 2.06
CA ILE A 73 -11.47 -14.76 1.87
C ILE A 73 -11.99 -13.62 1.00
N HIS A 74 -11.93 -12.42 1.57
CA HIS A 74 -12.39 -11.18 0.95
C HIS A 74 -11.23 -10.28 0.54
N LEU A 75 -10.05 -10.40 1.15
CA LEU A 75 -8.84 -9.69 0.74
C LEU A 75 -7.67 -10.64 0.59
N SER A 76 -7.05 -10.65 -0.60
CA SER A 76 -5.81 -11.41 -0.86
C SER A 76 -4.64 -10.45 -1.06
N LYS A 77 -3.57 -10.55 -0.27
CA LYS A 77 -2.41 -9.65 -0.35
C LYS A 77 -1.37 -10.12 -1.37
N SER A 78 -0.88 -9.20 -2.19
CA SER A 78 0.36 -9.30 -2.94
C SER A 78 1.15 -8.00 -2.94
N HIS A 79 2.47 -8.09 -3.01
CA HIS A 79 3.36 -6.96 -3.28
C HIS A 79 3.62 -6.74 -4.78
N ASP A 80 3.26 -7.72 -5.62
CA ASP A 80 3.42 -7.69 -7.09
C ASP A 80 4.81 -7.21 -7.56
N PHE A 81 5.88 -7.69 -6.91
CA PHE A 81 7.24 -7.26 -7.25
C PHE A 81 7.68 -7.64 -8.67
N THR A 82 7.12 -8.71 -9.20
CA THR A 82 7.42 -9.24 -10.55
C THR A 82 6.47 -8.70 -11.62
N ALA A 83 5.46 -7.89 -11.24
CA ALA A 83 4.43 -7.39 -12.14
C ALA A 83 3.59 -8.48 -12.83
N ASP A 84 3.49 -9.66 -12.22
CA ASP A 84 2.75 -10.81 -12.74
C ASP A 84 1.27 -10.78 -12.40
N LEU A 85 0.86 -10.00 -11.39
CA LEU A 85 -0.55 -9.90 -11.04
C LEU A 85 -1.33 -9.26 -12.20
N PRO A 86 -2.30 -9.97 -12.82
CA PRO A 86 -3.04 -9.45 -13.97
C PRO A 86 -3.79 -8.17 -13.60
N ARG A 87 -3.85 -7.24 -14.55
CA ARG A 87 -4.65 -6.01 -14.45
C ARG A 87 -5.96 -6.20 -15.20
N ASP A 88 -6.88 -6.88 -14.55
CA ASP A 88 -8.20 -7.24 -15.08
C ASP A 88 -9.26 -6.23 -14.62
N PRO A 89 -9.89 -5.44 -15.54
CA PRO A 89 -10.88 -4.43 -15.19
C PRO A 89 -12.17 -4.99 -14.61
N ALA A 90 -12.44 -6.30 -14.75
CA ALA A 90 -13.58 -6.94 -14.11
C ALA A 90 -13.31 -7.27 -12.62
N ARG A 91 -12.07 -7.12 -12.15
CA ARG A 91 -11.69 -7.36 -10.76
C ARG A 91 -11.67 -6.07 -9.94
N ARG A 92 -12.06 -6.21 -8.67
CA ARG A 92 -11.90 -5.16 -7.68
C ARG A 92 -10.51 -5.22 -7.07
N TYR A 93 -9.85 -4.08 -6.99
CA TYR A 93 -8.52 -3.96 -6.39
C TYR A 93 -8.56 -3.04 -5.18
N LEU A 94 -7.79 -3.42 -4.16
CA LEU A 94 -7.38 -2.52 -3.09
C LEU A 94 -5.89 -2.28 -3.25
N VAL A 95 -5.53 -1.11 -3.78
CA VAL A 95 -4.14 -0.69 -3.93
C VAL A 95 -3.73 0.11 -2.72
N GLN A 96 -2.74 -0.37 -1.97
CA GLN A 96 -2.16 0.36 -0.84
C GLN A 96 -0.75 0.81 -1.18
N TRP A 97 -0.48 2.08 -0.98
CA TRP A 97 0.85 2.63 -1.22
C TRP A 97 1.23 3.67 -0.18
N ARG A 98 2.49 4.05 -0.18
CA ARG A 98 3.08 4.99 0.77
C ARG A 98 4.15 5.82 0.08
N ASP A 99 4.34 7.03 0.57
CA ASP A 99 5.47 7.85 0.13
C ASP A 99 6.80 7.10 0.29
N PHE A 100 7.70 7.35 -0.67
CA PHE A 100 8.93 6.59 -0.78
C PHE A 100 9.77 6.66 0.50
N LEU A 101 10.10 7.88 0.95
CA LEU A 101 10.98 8.10 2.10
C LEU A 101 10.50 7.40 3.39
N PRO A 102 9.27 7.62 3.89
CA PRO A 102 8.83 6.94 5.10
C PRO A 102 8.66 5.42 4.91
N SER A 103 8.34 4.94 3.70
CA SER A 103 8.29 3.50 3.42
C SER A 103 9.66 2.84 3.46
N VAL A 104 10.68 3.47 2.86
CA VAL A 104 12.02 2.91 2.72
C VAL A 104 12.80 2.95 4.03
N ILE A 105 12.56 3.94 4.89
CA ILE A 105 13.05 3.95 6.27
C ILE A 105 12.51 2.74 7.04
N SER A 106 11.19 2.50 6.98
CA SER A 106 10.58 1.37 7.69
C SER A 106 11.05 0.02 7.13
N ASP A 107 11.32 -0.06 5.83
CA ASP A 107 11.82 -1.26 5.16
C ASP A 107 13.29 -1.53 5.54
N PHE A 108 14.11 -0.49 5.59
CA PHE A 108 15.50 -0.59 6.05
C PHE A 108 15.60 -1.02 7.51
N GLU A 109 14.75 -0.52 8.40
CA GLU A 109 14.73 -0.96 9.80
C GLU A 109 14.36 -2.44 9.96
N LEU A 110 13.53 -2.96 9.05
CA LEU A 110 13.22 -4.37 9.00
C LEU A 110 14.43 -5.19 8.51
N ALA A 111 15.17 -4.69 7.51
CA ALA A 111 16.40 -5.32 7.03
C ALA A 111 17.48 -5.37 8.12
N VAL A 112 17.68 -4.27 8.86
CA VAL A 112 18.60 -4.22 10.02
C VAL A 112 18.18 -5.22 11.10
N ARG A 113 16.89 -5.32 11.40
CA ARG A 113 16.37 -6.34 12.34
C ARG A 113 16.68 -7.77 11.89
N ALA A 114 16.71 -8.01 10.58
CA ALA A 114 17.04 -9.31 10.01
C ALA A 114 18.55 -9.58 9.95
N GLY A 115 19.38 -8.75 10.60
CA GLY A 115 20.84 -8.90 10.64
C GLY A 115 21.59 -8.09 9.58
N GLY A 116 20.90 -7.22 8.82
CA GLY A 116 21.53 -6.31 7.87
C GLY A 116 22.38 -5.23 8.55
N GLU A 117 23.34 -4.68 7.80
CA GLU A 117 24.22 -3.60 8.28
C GLU A 117 23.43 -2.34 8.65
N ASP A 118 23.71 -1.81 9.85
CA ASP A 118 23.07 -0.59 10.35
C ASP A 118 23.97 0.65 10.20
N SER A 119 24.21 1.06 8.96
CA SER A 119 25.00 2.27 8.65
C SER A 119 24.26 3.22 7.71
N ARG A 120 24.71 4.48 7.67
CA ARG A 120 24.21 5.47 6.71
C ARG A 120 24.44 5.01 5.27
N THR A 121 25.61 4.46 4.98
CA THR A 121 25.95 3.94 3.64
C THR A 121 25.02 2.80 3.23
N ALA A 122 24.77 1.86 4.16
CA ALA A 122 23.82 0.77 3.93
C ALA A 122 22.39 1.30 3.69
N PHE A 123 21.94 2.30 4.45
CA PHE A 123 20.63 2.93 4.23
C PHE A 123 20.53 3.59 2.85
N LEU A 124 21.54 4.36 2.44
CA LEU A 124 21.55 5.02 1.12
C LEU A 124 21.54 4.00 -0.02
N SER A 125 22.35 2.94 0.11
CA SER A 125 22.36 1.83 -0.83
C SER A 125 20.98 1.16 -0.89
N HIS A 126 20.37 0.85 0.25
CA HIS A 126 19.02 0.29 0.35
C HIS A 126 18.00 1.18 -0.35
N ALA A 127 17.97 2.47 -0.02
CA ALA A 127 17.06 3.43 -0.64
C ALA A 127 17.23 3.47 -2.18
N SER A 128 18.47 3.54 -2.64
CA SER A 128 18.79 3.54 -4.06
C SER A 128 18.24 2.31 -4.81
N HIS A 129 18.37 1.11 -4.22
CA HIS A 129 17.84 -0.13 -4.80
C HIS A 129 16.31 -0.19 -4.79
N ARG A 130 15.66 0.32 -3.74
CA ARG A 130 14.20 0.26 -3.59
C ARG A 130 13.46 1.27 -4.46
N PHE A 131 14.09 2.39 -4.83
CA PHE A 131 13.41 3.48 -5.54
C PHE A 131 12.85 3.05 -6.90
N GLY A 132 13.62 2.29 -7.70
CA GLY A 132 13.15 1.81 -9.01
C GLY A 132 11.91 0.91 -8.90
N ALA A 133 11.91 -0.02 -7.95
CA ALA A 133 10.77 -0.89 -7.70
C ALA A 133 9.54 -0.11 -7.17
N TRP A 134 9.74 0.91 -6.34
CA TRP A 134 8.67 1.80 -5.88
C TRP A 134 8.04 2.57 -7.05
N GLN A 135 8.85 3.12 -7.95
CA GLN A 135 8.36 3.82 -9.14
C GLN A 135 7.58 2.89 -10.06
N ALA A 136 8.11 1.69 -10.32
CA ALA A 136 7.42 0.69 -11.15
C ALA A 136 6.07 0.29 -10.54
N PHE A 137 6.02 0.07 -9.21
CA PHE A 137 4.77 -0.21 -8.51
C PHE A 137 3.77 0.94 -8.66
N ARG A 138 4.21 2.19 -8.46
CA ARG A 138 3.35 3.38 -8.60
C ARG A 138 2.81 3.53 -10.02
N ALA A 139 3.69 3.49 -11.01
CA ALA A 139 3.27 3.59 -12.41
C ALA A 139 2.25 2.51 -12.78
N ARG A 140 2.45 1.29 -12.27
CA ARG A 140 1.58 0.13 -12.55
C ARG A 140 0.22 0.19 -11.85
N TRP A 141 0.21 0.55 -10.56
CA TRP A 141 -0.96 0.35 -9.69
C TRP A 141 -1.61 1.65 -9.22
N VAL A 142 -0.86 2.73 -9.12
CA VAL A 142 -1.33 4.02 -8.61
C VAL A 142 -1.69 4.95 -9.76
N ASP A 143 -0.81 5.07 -10.75
CA ASP A 143 -0.92 6.07 -11.82
C ASP A 143 -1.67 5.53 -13.06
N TRP A 144 -1.94 4.22 -13.13
CA TRP A 144 -2.52 3.53 -14.30
C TRP A 144 -3.98 3.92 -14.64
N GLY A 145 -4.60 4.80 -13.86
CA GLY A 145 -6.00 5.18 -14.02
C GLY A 145 -6.92 4.16 -13.35
N LEU A 146 -7.93 4.66 -12.65
CA LEU A 146 -8.81 3.84 -11.82
C LEU A 146 -9.72 2.99 -12.72
N ALA A 147 -9.48 1.69 -12.78
CA ALA A 147 -10.51 0.77 -13.24
C ALA A 147 -11.73 0.86 -12.31
N GLN A 148 -12.94 0.61 -12.83
CA GLN A 148 -14.14 0.59 -11.99
C GLN A 148 -13.96 -0.37 -10.81
N GLY A 149 -14.21 0.10 -9.59
CA GLY A 149 -14.09 -0.72 -8.38
C GLY A 149 -12.67 -0.85 -7.82
N GLN A 150 -11.70 -0.07 -8.30
CA GLN A 150 -10.39 0.09 -7.67
C GLN A 150 -10.43 1.11 -6.54
N ILE A 151 -9.87 0.75 -5.38
CA ILE A 151 -9.60 1.66 -4.27
C ILE A 151 -8.10 1.90 -4.24
N VAL A 152 -7.67 3.16 -4.35
CA VAL A 152 -6.28 3.54 -4.10
C VAL A 152 -6.21 4.24 -2.74
N LEU A 153 -5.52 3.60 -1.79
CA LEU A 153 -5.34 4.09 -0.43
C LEU A 153 -3.87 4.42 -0.20
N ARG A 154 -3.57 5.71 -0.08
CA ARG A 154 -2.28 6.17 0.42
C ARG A 154 -2.27 6.03 1.94
N TYR A 155 -1.16 5.54 2.47
CA TYR A 155 -1.00 5.31 3.91
C TYR A 155 -1.10 6.61 4.71
N GLU A 156 -0.53 7.70 4.18
CA GLU A 156 -0.61 9.03 4.79
C GLU A 156 -2.07 9.50 4.96
N ASP A 157 -2.95 9.24 3.98
CA ASP A 157 -4.36 9.60 4.07
C ASP A 157 -5.09 8.76 5.15
N LEU A 158 -4.75 7.47 5.26
CA LEU A 158 -5.26 6.60 6.34
C LEU A 158 -4.85 7.10 7.72
N LEU A 159 -3.67 7.71 7.85
CA LEU A 159 -3.23 8.25 9.14
C LEU A 159 -3.83 9.64 9.43
N ALA A 160 -4.03 10.45 8.40
CA ALA A 160 -4.56 11.82 8.54
C ALA A 160 -6.05 11.82 8.92
N ASP A 161 -6.85 10.99 8.25
CA ASP A 161 -8.27 10.79 8.57
C ASP A 161 -8.63 9.30 8.52
N PRO A 162 -8.29 8.54 9.58
CA PRO A 162 -8.53 7.11 9.61
C PRO A 162 -10.02 6.75 9.52
N GLN A 163 -10.93 7.62 9.97
CA GLN A 163 -12.35 7.34 9.95
C GLN A 163 -12.91 7.44 8.52
N ALA A 164 -12.61 8.53 7.82
CA ALA A 164 -13.05 8.69 6.43
C ALA A 164 -12.39 7.67 5.51
N ALA A 165 -11.08 7.42 5.68
CA ALA A 165 -10.37 6.42 4.91
C ALA A 165 -10.95 5.01 5.11
N LEU A 166 -11.24 4.63 6.36
CA LEU A 166 -11.84 3.33 6.68
C LEU A 166 -13.29 3.24 6.17
N ALA A 167 -14.10 4.28 6.32
CA ALA A 167 -15.47 4.32 5.80
C ALA A 167 -15.51 4.06 4.29
N ARG A 168 -14.61 4.71 3.53
CA ARG A 168 -14.47 4.50 2.09
C ARG A 168 -14.11 3.06 1.73
N VAL A 169 -13.19 2.43 2.48
CA VAL A 169 -12.84 1.02 2.26
C VAL A 169 -14.00 0.10 2.62
N ILE A 170 -14.68 0.33 3.75
CA ILE A 170 -15.84 -0.46 4.17
C ILE A 170 -16.94 -0.42 3.11
N ALA A 171 -17.29 0.77 2.60
CA ALA A 171 -18.31 0.92 1.57
C ALA A 171 -17.96 0.15 0.28
N ALA A 172 -16.67 0.03 -0.05
CA ALA A 172 -16.26 -0.75 -1.20
C ALA A 172 -16.33 -2.28 -0.95
N PHE A 173 -16.06 -2.74 0.28
CA PHE A 173 -16.22 -4.15 0.67
C PHE A 173 -17.68 -4.56 0.89
N ALA A 174 -18.54 -3.64 1.32
CA ALA A 174 -19.95 -3.88 1.60
C ALA A 174 -20.82 -2.81 0.91
N PRO A 175 -20.93 -2.83 -0.43
CA PRO A 175 -21.61 -1.75 -1.18
C PRO A 175 -23.11 -1.65 -0.90
N GLY A 176 -23.72 -2.65 -0.28
CA GLY A 176 -25.12 -2.61 0.18
C GLY A 176 -25.30 -2.07 1.61
N ASP A 177 -24.21 -1.90 2.37
CA ASP A 177 -24.25 -1.49 3.77
C ASP A 177 -23.82 -0.01 3.90
N THR A 178 -24.47 0.74 4.78
CA THR A 178 -23.98 2.08 5.17
C THR A 178 -22.93 1.91 6.28
N PRO A 179 -21.69 2.43 6.12
CA PRO A 179 -20.69 2.34 7.18
C PRO A 179 -21.15 3.04 8.48
N ASP A 180 -21.08 2.35 9.62
CA ASP A 180 -21.44 2.88 10.95
C ASP A 180 -20.30 3.78 11.48
N PRO A 181 -20.50 5.11 11.56
CA PRO A 181 -19.45 6.03 11.98
C PRO A 181 -19.01 5.82 13.44
N ALA A 182 -19.96 5.47 14.33
CA ALA A 182 -19.66 5.26 15.74
C ALA A 182 -18.82 3.99 15.93
N ARG A 183 -19.13 2.93 15.17
CA ARG A 183 -18.31 1.71 15.15
C ARG A 183 -16.92 1.96 14.60
N ILE A 184 -16.81 2.69 13.48
CA ILE A 184 -15.53 3.10 12.88
C ILE A 184 -14.68 3.85 13.90
N ALA A 185 -15.23 4.89 14.54
CA ALA A 185 -14.53 5.68 15.54
C ALA A 185 -13.99 4.81 16.70
N ARG A 186 -14.82 3.89 17.23
CA ARG A 186 -14.39 2.97 18.30
C ARG A 186 -13.24 2.06 17.89
N ILE A 187 -13.27 1.52 16.68
CA ILE A 187 -12.22 0.61 16.17
C ILE A 187 -10.92 1.38 15.92
N VAL A 188 -11.01 2.54 15.27
CA VAL A 188 -9.86 3.42 15.02
C VAL A 188 -9.17 3.82 16.33
N ALA A 189 -9.94 4.10 17.38
CA ALA A 189 -9.41 4.48 18.68
C ALA A 189 -8.75 3.32 19.47
N ARG A 190 -9.03 2.06 19.11
CA ARG A 190 -8.65 0.87 19.90
C ARG A 190 -7.87 -0.18 19.12
N VAL A 191 -7.61 0.03 17.83
CA VAL A 191 -6.84 -0.93 17.05
C VAL A 191 -5.44 -1.07 17.63
N ASP A 192 -4.93 -2.29 17.68
CA ASP A 192 -3.55 -2.52 18.10
C ASP A 192 -2.59 -1.86 17.10
N GLY A 193 -1.56 -1.22 17.65
CA GLY A 193 -0.47 -0.63 16.91
C GLY A 193 0.79 -1.49 16.93
N GLU A 194 1.73 -1.16 16.04
CA GLU A 194 3.11 -1.65 16.13
C GLU A 194 4.05 -0.46 15.94
N ARG A 195 5.03 -0.32 16.81
CA ARG A 195 6.12 0.65 16.69
C ARG A 195 7.41 -0.08 16.37
N ILE A 196 8.09 0.34 15.30
CA ILE A 196 9.40 -0.20 14.93
C ILE A 196 10.43 0.91 15.06
N GLU A 197 11.40 0.71 15.95
CA GLU A 197 12.47 1.67 16.22
C GLU A 197 13.76 0.90 16.52
N ARG A 198 14.87 1.28 15.89
CA ARG A 198 16.19 0.65 16.10
C ARG A 198 16.14 -0.89 15.98
N GLY A 199 15.41 -1.37 14.97
CA GLY A 199 15.20 -2.80 14.71
C GLY A 199 14.29 -3.53 15.70
N ARG A 200 13.73 -2.87 16.72
CA ARG A 200 12.84 -3.51 17.71
C ARG A 200 11.38 -3.25 17.37
N VAL A 201 10.52 -4.26 17.53
CA VAL A 201 9.06 -4.11 17.41
C VAL A 201 8.44 -4.08 18.80
N THR A 202 7.68 -3.03 19.06
CA THR A 202 6.84 -2.93 20.26
C THR A 202 5.39 -3.03 19.81
N ARG A 203 4.67 -4.03 20.31
CA ARG A 203 3.21 -4.10 20.14
C ARG A 203 2.56 -3.10 21.09
N LEU A 204 1.62 -2.32 20.56
CA LEU A 204 0.92 -1.28 21.32
C LEU A 204 -0.56 -1.66 21.38
N ALA A 205 -0.94 -2.42 22.40
CA ALA A 205 -2.30 -2.90 22.55
C ALA A 205 -3.28 -1.73 22.74
N GLY A 206 -4.40 -1.73 22.03
CA GLY A 206 -5.47 -0.75 22.23
C GLY A 206 -5.09 0.69 21.90
N ALA A 207 -3.96 0.91 21.23
CA ALA A 207 -3.31 2.22 21.21
C ALA A 207 -3.82 3.14 20.08
N GLY A 208 -4.71 2.62 19.24
CA GLY A 208 -5.37 3.32 18.15
C GLY A 208 -4.47 3.53 16.94
N VAL A 209 -5.02 4.18 15.91
CA VAL A 209 -4.23 4.62 14.76
C VAL A 209 -3.27 5.71 15.21
N HIS A 210 -1.97 5.43 15.13
CA HIS A 210 -0.92 6.35 15.54
C HIS A 210 -0.69 7.48 14.55
N ALA A 211 -0.26 8.62 15.09
CA ALA A 211 0.27 9.71 14.28
C ALA A 211 1.45 9.23 13.39
N PRO A 212 1.67 9.88 12.23
CA PRO A 212 2.83 9.61 11.41
C PRO A 212 4.13 9.73 12.20
N ARG A 213 5.08 8.85 11.90
CA ARG A 213 6.42 8.90 12.48
C ARG A 213 7.12 10.21 12.11
N ASP A 214 7.76 10.85 13.08
CA ASP A 214 8.74 11.91 12.79
C ASP A 214 9.98 11.30 12.14
N MET A 215 10.19 11.63 10.86
CA MET A 215 11.33 11.15 10.08
C MET A 215 12.68 11.68 10.61
N ARG A 216 12.68 12.81 11.33
CA ARG A 216 13.88 13.39 11.96
C ARG A 216 14.40 12.53 13.11
N ALA A 217 13.57 11.68 13.68
CA ALA A 217 13.97 10.71 14.70
C ALA A 217 14.67 9.47 14.12
N PHE A 218 14.83 9.37 12.80
CA PHE A 218 15.61 8.29 12.20
C PHE A 218 17.11 8.47 12.51
N ARG A 219 17.77 7.40 12.96
CA ARG A 219 19.17 7.45 13.42
C ARG A 219 20.20 7.86 12.35
N HIS A 220 19.89 7.66 11.07
CA HIS A 220 20.72 8.12 9.95
C HIS A 220 20.09 9.33 9.25
N TYR A 221 19.28 10.12 9.96
CA TYR A 221 18.69 11.34 9.43
C TYR A 221 19.80 12.30 9.01
N ASP A 222 19.66 12.81 7.79
CA ASP A 222 20.46 13.89 7.24
C ASP A 222 19.52 14.75 6.40
N ALA A 223 19.40 16.04 6.74
CA ALA A 223 18.40 16.93 6.16
C ALA A 223 18.55 17.03 4.63
N ALA A 224 19.79 17.17 4.13
CA ALA A 224 20.08 17.27 2.71
C ALA A 224 19.71 15.98 1.96
N THR A 225 20.13 14.82 2.49
CA THR A 225 19.76 13.50 1.95
C THR A 225 18.24 13.32 1.91
N PHE A 226 17.53 13.65 2.98
CA PHE A 226 16.08 13.43 3.07
C PHE A 226 15.30 14.35 2.13
N ALA A 227 15.76 15.59 1.97
CA ALA A 227 15.24 16.51 0.97
C ALA A 227 15.49 15.99 -0.46
N LEU A 228 16.64 15.35 -0.71
CA LEU A 228 16.91 14.70 -1.98
C LEU A 228 15.98 13.51 -2.22
N LEU A 229 15.87 12.58 -1.26
CA LEU A 229 15.05 11.37 -1.38
C LEU A 229 13.57 11.68 -1.60
N THR A 230 13.03 12.74 -0.98
CA THR A 230 11.65 13.22 -1.20
C THR A 230 11.45 13.79 -2.61
N ARG A 231 12.50 14.37 -3.19
CA ARG A 231 12.47 14.98 -4.52
C ARG A 231 12.87 14.02 -5.64
N LEU A 232 13.27 12.79 -5.33
CA LEU A 232 13.64 11.82 -6.38
C LEU A 232 12.48 11.63 -7.36
N ARG A 233 12.84 11.68 -8.66
CA ARG A 233 11.93 11.44 -9.79
C ARG A 233 12.47 10.41 -10.78
N LEU A 234 13.77 10.12 -10.76
CA LEU A 234 14.43 9.21 -11.71
C LEU A 234 15.08 8.04 -10.96
N SER A 235 14.86 6.83 -11.46
CA SER A 235 15.55 5.63 -11.00
C SER A 235 16.98 5.56 -11.50
N ARG A 236 17.81 4.72 -10.87
CA ARG A 236 19.19 4.45 -11.34
C ARG A 236 19.23 4.00 -12.80
N ALA A 237 18.28 3.15 -13.21
CA ALA A 237 18.19 2.67 -14.59
C ALA A 237 17.91 3.82 -15.57
N GLN A 238 17.00 4.74 -15.22
CA GLN A 238 16.71 5.92 -16.03
C GLN A 238 17.88 6.89 -16.09
N VAL A 239 18.59 7.11 -14.97
CA VAL A 239 19.80 7.94 -14.96
C VAL A 239 20.91 7.31 -15.81
N ALA A 240 21.13 6.00 -15.71
CA ALA A 240 22.13 5.29 -16.52
C ALA A 240 21.81 5.37 -18.02
N ALA A 241 20.53 5.22 -18.39
CA ALA A 241 20.08 5.37 -19.78
C ALA A 241 20.33 6.79 -20.31
N GLN A 242 20.11 7.84 -19.49
CA GLN A 242 20.37 9.23 -19.85
C GLN A 242 21.87 9.58 -19.88
N ALA A 243 22.68 9.00 -18.99
CA ALA A 243 24.13 9.23 -18.96
C ALA A 243 24.83 8.58 -20.18
N GLY A 244 24.28 7.48 -20.70
CA GLY A 244 24.72 6.84 -21.94
C GLY A 244 24.44 7.67 -23.20
N THR A 245 23.59 8.70 -23.13
CA THR A 245 23.26 9.60 -24.27
C THR A 245 24.15 10.85 -24.37
N GLY A 246 25.22 10.96 -23.57
CA GLY A 246 26.17 12.09 -23.62
C GLY A 246 26.08 12.97 -22.38
N VAL A 247 27.20 13.08 -21.67
CA VAL A 247 27.33 13.58 -20.28
C VAL A 247 27.10 15.11 -20.12
N LEU A 248 26.75 15.84 -21.17
CA LEU A 248 26.67 17.32 -21.11
C LEU A 248 25.29 17.92 -20.81
N ASP A 249 24.18 17.16 -20.83
CA ASP A 249 22.83 17.73 -20.62
C ASP A 249 22.22 17.47 -19.22
N ILE A 250 22.80 16.58 -18.42
CA ILE A 250 22.20 16.15 -17.14
C ILE A 250 22.31 17.20 -16.04
N LEU A 251 23.32 18.08 -16.09
CA LEU A 251 23.48 19.16 -15.10
C LEU A 251 22.63 20.39 -15.40
N ARG A 252 22.07 20.54 -16.61
CA ARG A 252 21.14 21.63 -16.95
C ARG A 252 19.71 21.33 -16.49
N LEU A 253 19.26 20.07 -16.62
CA LEU A 253 17.89 19.67 -16.26
C LEU A 253 17.60 19.61 -14.75
N GLN A 254 18.63 19.67 -13.88
CA GLN A 254 18.44 19.73 -12.42
C GLN A 254 18.50 21.16 -11.84
N ALA A 255 18.86 22.16 -12.65
CA ALA A 255 18.93 23.56 -12.23
C ALA A 255 17.70 24.40 -12.60
N GLY A 256 16.81 23.90 -13.48
CA GLY A 256 15.67 24.69 -13.94
C GLY A 256 16.07 25.83 -14.88
N GLU A 257 17.03 25.56 -15.78
CA GLU A 257 17.28 26.34 -17.00
C GLU A 257 16.96 25.50 -18.23
#